data_AF-A0A4W2CFQ7-F1
#
_entry.id   AF-A0A4W2CFQ7-F1
#
_cell.length_a   1.000
_cell.length_b   1.000
_cell.length_c   1.000
_cell.angle_alpha   90.00
_cell.angle_beta   90.00
_cell.angle_gamma   90.00
#
_symmetry.space_group_name_H-M   'P 1'
#
loop_
_entity.id
_entity.type
_entity.pdbx_description
1 polymer ?
#
loop_
_entity_poly.entity_id
_entity_poly.type
_entity_poly.pdbx_seq_one_letter_code
_entity_poly.pdbx_strand_id
1 'polypeptide(L)'
;MLSRELCIWEAETETLPELPRDHETLRDKEPNTVFLLSDMKCVFPFTYKGIKFFSCTSRDSIFLWCSLSADYTGRWKYCTKTDYAKCVFPFIYGGKKYETCTKIGSMWMSWCSLSPNYDKDRAWKYC
;
A
#
# COMPACT_ATOMS: atom_id res chain seq x y z
N MET A 1 48.20 47.05 37.52
CA MET A 1 48.36 48.21 36.64
C MET A 1 48.03 47.76 35.23
N LEU A 2 47.01 48.39 34.63
CA LEU A 2 46.72 48.59 33.20
C LEU A 2 47.02 47.42 32.24
N SER A 3 46.22 47.07 31.24
CA SER A 3 45.04 47.61 30.58
C SER A 3 44.99 46.67 29.35
N ARG A 4 43.86 46.11 28.95
CA ARG A 4 43.02 46.73 27.95
C ARG A 4 41.79 45.86 27.77
N GLU A 5 40.65 46.49 27.97
CA GLU A 5 39.38 46.12 27.38
C GLU A 5 39.53 46.00 25.86
N LEU A 6 38.74 45.11 25.25
CA LEU A 6 37.84 45.40 24.13
C LEU A 6 37.03 44.12 23.84
N CYS A 7 35.91 44.00 24.55
CA CYS A 7 34.76 43.23 24.05
C CYS A 7 34.12 44.06 22.94
N ILE A 8 34.41 43.75 21.68
CA ILE A 8 33.52 44.06 20.57
C ILE A 8 33.68 42.92 19.56
N TRP A 9 32.81 41.91 19.63
CA TRP A 9 32.55 41.02 18.51
C TRP A 9 31.24 41.50 17.88
N GLU A 10 31.32 42.50 17.03
CA GLU A 10 30.30 42.70 16.00
C GLU A 10 30.90 42.23 14.68
N ALA A 11 30.40 41.09 14.21
CA ALA A 11 30.23 40.84 12.79
C ALA A 11 29.17 39.74 12.69
N GLU A 12 28.02 40.17 12.20
CA GLU A 12 26.78 39.45 12.10
C GLU A 12 26.98 38.09 11.43
N THR A 13 26.24 37.11 11.94
CA THR A 13 26.12 35.78 11.36
C THR A 13 25.71 35.90 9.90
N GLU A 14 26.62 35.57 8.97
CA GLU A 14 26.28 35.35 7.57
C GLU A 14 25.24 34.23 7.50
N THR A 15 23.99 34.64 7.30
CA THR A 15 22.88 33.76 6.97
C THR A 15 23.19 33.06 5.66
N LEU A 16 23.39 31.75 5.72
CA LEU A 16 23.37 30.88 4.56
C LEU A 16 22.10 31.16 3.74
N PRO A 17 22.18 31.28 2.40
CA PRO A 17 20.98 31.39 1.58
C PRO A 17 20.16 30.11 1.71
N GLU A 18 18.88 30.24 2.06
CA GLU A 18 17.93 29.14 2.04
C GLU A 18 17.83 28.59 0.62
N LEU A 19 18.26 27.34 0.44
CA LEU A 19 17.98 26.60 -0.79
C LEU A 19 16.46 26.42 -0.92
N PRO A 20 15.87 26.67 -2.11
CA PRO A 20 14.47 26.33 -2.36
C PRO A 20 14.24 24.84 -2.09
N ARG A 21 13.15 24.52 -1.39
CA ARG A 21 12.65 23.14 -1.26
C ARG A 21 12.01 22.73 -2.58
N ASP A 22 12.77 22.19 -3.51
CA ASP A 22 12.27 21.38 -4.62
C ASP A 22 12.77 19.95 -4.48
N HIS A 23 12.06 19.20 -3.62
CA HIS A 23 12.13 17.76 -3.69
C HIS A 23 11.48 17.31 -5.02
N GLU A 24 12.33 16.83 -5.92
CA GLU A 24 12.03 15.77 -6.88
C GLU A 24 11.38 16.16 -8.22
N THR A 25 12.18 16.72 -9.14
CA THR A 25 11.85 16.74 -10.58
C THR A 25 12.90 16.02 -11.41
N LEU A 26 13.00 14.69 -11.25
CA LEU A 26 13.64 13.79 -12.22
C LEU A 26 12.83 12.49 -12.32
N ARG A 27 11.66 12.55 -12.97
CA ARG A 27 11.10 11.45 -13.79
C ARG A 27 9.77 11.84 -14.43
N ASP A 28 9.82 12.65 -15.48
CA ASP A 28 8.73 12.69 -16.46
C ASP A 28 9.31 12.95 -17.86
N LYS A 29 10.11 11.99 -18.33
CA LYS A 29 10.43 11.87 -19.76
C LYS A 29 10.47 10.39 -20.17
N GLU A 30 9.34 9.71 -19.95
CA GLU A 30 8.94 8.49 -20.66
C GLU A 30 7.40 8.41 -20.69
N PRO A 31 6.70 9.24 -21.50
CA PRO A 31 5.35 8.89 -21.87
C PRO A 31 5.51 7.76 -22.89
N ASN A 32 5.20 6.52 -22.51
CA ASN A 32 4.69 5.40 -23.36
C ASN A 32 4.94 4.00 -22.76
N THR A 33 5.77 3.83 -21.72
CA THR A 33 6.11 2.50 -21.16
C THR A 33 5.49 2.23 -19.78
N VAL A 34 5.31 3.25 -18.95
CA VAL A 34 4.74 3.11 -17.58
C VAL A 34 3.22 2.92 -17.59
N PHE A 35 2.51 3.54 -18.54
CA PHE A 35 1.04 3.43 -18.66
C PHE A 35 0.55 2.02 -19.03
N LEU A 36 1.35 1.21 -19.73
CA LEU A 36 0.97 -0.15 -20.13
C LEU A 36 1.13 -1.19 -19.00
N LEU A 37 1.92 -0.89 -17.97
CA LEU A 37 2.22 -1.80 -16.85
C LEU A 37 1.20 -1.71 -15.70
N SER A 38 0.52 -0.57 -15.53
CA SER A 38 -0.53 -0.41 -14.52
C SER A 38 -1.81 -1.18 -14.84
N ASP A 39 -2.11 -1.35 -16.13
CA ASP A 39 -3.32 -2.02 -16.62
C ASP A 39 -3.32 -3.55 -16.41
N MET A 40 -2.19 -4.12 -15.98
CA MET A 40 -2.04 -5.56 -15.72
C MET A 40 -1.93 -5.90 -14.22
N LYS A 41 -2.45 -5.06 -13.33
CA LYS A 41 -2.51 -5.36 -11.89
C LYS A 41 -3.86 -5.96 -11.51
N CYS A 42 -3.83 -6.91 -10.57
CA CYS A 42 -5.06 -7.42 -9.97
C CYS A 42 -5.80 -6.30 -9.27
N VAL A 43 -7.11 -6.21 -9.49
CA VAL A 43 -8.00 -5.31 -8.76
C VAL A 43 -8.71 -6.10 -7.67
N PHE A 44 -8.57 -5.66 -6.42
CA PHE A 44 -9.28 -6.27 -5.30
C PHE A 44 -10.14 -5.21 -4.57
N PRO A 45 -11.39 -5.56 -4.20
CA PRO A 45 -12.10 -6.77 -4.62
C PRO A 45 -12.51 -6.73 -6.09
N PHE A 46 -12.64 -7.90 -6.74
CA PHE A 46 -13.27 -8.04 -8.05
C PHE A 46 -14.48 -8.98 -8.01
N THR A 47 -15.44 -8.76 -8.89
CA THR A 47 -16.66 -9.57 -8.99
C THR A 47 -16.63 -10.42 -10.25
N TYR A 48 -16.76 -11.74 -10.10
CA TYR A 48 -16.83 -12.69 -11.21
C TYR A 48 -18.01 -13.63 -10.99
N LYS A 49 -18.93 -13.70 -11.97
CA LYS A 49 -20.19 -14.48 -11.90
C LYS A 49 -20.99 -14.21 -10.61
N GLY A 50 -21.05 -12.94 -10.20
CA GLY A 50 -21.76 -12.49 -9.00
C GLY A 50 -21.05 -12.78 -7.66
N ILE A 51 -19.86 -13.37 -7.69
CA ILE A 51 -19.07 -13.66 -6.48
C ILE A 51 -17.93 -12.65 -6.37
N LYS A 52 -17.78 -12.06 -5.19
CA LYS A 52 -16.71 -11.11 -4.87
C LYS A 52 -15.46 -11.85 -4.37
N PHE A 53 -14.32 -11.57 -4.98
CA PHE A 53 -13.03 -12.13 -4.63
C PHE A 53 -12.08 -11.04 -4.13
N PHE A 54 -11.42 -11.32 -3.01
CA PHE A 54 -10.48 -10.39 -2.36
C PHE A 54 -9.02 -10.81 -2.52
N SER A 55 -8.76 -11.90 -3.24
CA SER A 55 -7.43 -12.39 -3.60
C SER A 55 -7.55 -13.22 -4.88
N CYS A 56 -6.43 -13.75 -5.34
CA CYS A 56 -6.41 -14.71 -6.44
C CYS A 56 -7.29 -15.93 -6.15
N THR A 57 -7.99 -16.42 -7.16
CA THR A 57 -8.98 -17.51 -7.05
C THR A 57 -8.71 -18.59 -8.09
N SER A 58 -9.06 -19.84 -7.77
CA SER A 58 -9.04 -20.97 -8.72
C SER A 58 -10.43 -21.21 -9.34
N ARG A 59 -11.37 -20.28 -9.16
CA ARG A 59 -12.72 -20.42 -9.70
C ARG A 59 -12.65 -20.60 -11.22
N ASP A 60 -13.19 -21.71 -11.70
CA ASP A 60 -13.24 -22.10 -13.12
C ASP A 60 -11.86 -22.15 -13.82
N SER A 61 -10.78 -22.37 -13.07
CA SER A 61 -9.42 -22.43 -13.61
C SER A 61 -8.57 -23.43 -12.83
N ILE A 62 -7.65 -24.09 -13.52
CA ILE A 62 -6.64 -24.96 -12.89
C ILE A 62 -5.61 -24.11 -12.13
N PHE A 63 -5.34 -22.90 -12.59
CA PHE A 63 -4.38 -21.98 -11.99
C PHE A 63 -5.06 -20.78 -11.34
N LEU A 64 -4.44 -20.26 -10.28
CA LEU A 64 -4.92 -19.06 -9.58
C LEU A 64 -4.85 -17.84 -10.49
N TRP A 65 -5.92 -17.08 -10.55
CA TRP A 65 -6.04 -15.89 -11.39
C TRP A 65 -6.76 -14.75 -10.66
N CYS A 66 -6.65 -13.56 -11.22
CA CYS A 66 -7.34 -12.36 -10.74
C CYS A 66 -7.89 -11.56 -11.93
N SER A 67 -8.93 -10.77 -11.69
CA SER A 67 -9.40 -9.80 -12.68
C SER A 67 -8.56 -8.52 -12.61
N LEU A 68 -8.47 -7.85 -13.76
CA LEU A 68 -7.85 -6.53 -13.91
C LEU A 68 -8.87 -5.38 -13.75
N SER A 69 -10.13 -5.69 -13.44
CA SER A 69 -11.20 -4.73 -13.18
C SER A 69 -12.06 -5.16 -11.99
N ALA A 70 -12.68 -4.20 -11.30
CA ALA A 70 -13.54 -4.48 -10.15
C ALA A 70 -14.82 -5.25 -10.53
N ASP A 71 -15.40 -4.91 -11.69
CA ASP A 71 -16.43 -5.72 -12.34
C ASP A 71 -15.80 -6.46 -13.52
N TYR A 72 -15.96 -7.77 -13.60
CA TYR A 72 -15.23 -8.60 -14.56
C TYR A 72 -15.66 -8.31 -16.00
N THR A 73 -14.75 -7.73 -16.78
CA THR A 73 -14.97 -7.36 -18.19
C THR A 73 -14.34 -8.34 -19.19
N GLY A 74 -13.90 -9.51 -18.72
CA GLY A 74 -13.14 -10.47 -19.53
C GLY A 74 -11.61 -10.29 -19.46
N ARG A 75 -11.12 -9.21 -18.82
CA ARG A 75 -9.68 -8.99 -18.59
C ARG A 75 -9.22 -9.62 -17.28
N TRP A 76 -8.23 -10.49 -17.37
CA TRP A 76 -7.66 -11.23 -16.25
C TRP A 76 -6.20 -11.63 -16.52
N LYS A 77 -5.51 -12.07 -15.47
CA LYS A 77 -4.20 -12.73 -15.59
C LYS A 77 -4.04 -13.84 -14.56
N TYR A 78 -3.13 -14.76 -14.82
CA TYR A 78 -2.67 -15.69 -13.79
C TYR A 78 -1.87 -14.95 -12.73
N CYS A 79 -2.07 -15.35 -11.48
CA CYS A 79 -1.40 -14.76 -10.35
C CYS A 79 0.02 -15.30 -10.17
N THR A 80 0.93 -14.40 -9.87
CA THR A 80 2.26 -14.70 -9.34
C THR A 80 2.30 -14.42 -7.84
N LYS A 81 3.44 -14.68 -7.18
CA LYS A 81 3.60 -14.48 -5.73
C LYS A 81 3.33 -13.04 -5.27
N THR A 82 3.49 -12.04 -6.14
CA THR A 82 3.29 -10.63 -5.81
C THR A 82 1.86 -10.14 -6.03
N ASP A 83 1.02 -10.96 -6.69
CA ASP A 83 -0.36 -10.62 -7.06
C ASP A 83 -1.38 -10.97 -5.99
N TYR A 84 -0.99 -11.77 -5.00
CA TYR A 84 -1.86 -12.09 -3.87
C TYR A 84 -2.18 -10.85 -3.06
N ALA A 85 -3.43 -10.75 -2.60
CA ALA A 85 -3.86 -9.64 -1.81
C ALA A 85 -3.03 -9.52 -0.52
N LYS A 86 -2.66 -8.28 -0.21
CA LYS A 86 -1.96 -7.94 1.03
C LYS A 86 -2.98 -7.76 2.15
N CYS A 87 -2.48 -7.83 3.39
CA CYS A 87 -3.29 -7.44 4.53
C CYS A 87 -3.73 -5.99 4.39
N VAL A 88 -4.99 -5.72 4.73
CA VAL A 88 -5.53 -4.36 4.80
C VAL A 88 -5.49 -3.94 6.26
N PHE A 89 -4.83 -2.81 6.54
CA PHE A 89 -4.79 -2.20 7.86
C PHE A 89 -5.23 -0.73 7.74
N PRO A 90 -6.05 -0.23 8.69
CA PRO A 90 -6.77 -1.00 9.71
C PRO A 90 -7.87 -1.89 9.11
N PHE A 91 -8.19 -3.00 9.78
CA PHE A 91 -9.40 -3.78 9.50
C PHE A 91 -10.29 -3.94 10.74
N ILE A 92 -11.60 -4.05 10.51
CA ILE A 92 -12.60 -4.25 11.57
C ILE A 92 -12.91 -5.73 11.73
N TYR A 93 -12.78 -6.26 12.95
CA TYR A 93 -13.21 -7.61 13.36
C TYR A 93 -13.90 -7.59 14.73
N GLY A 94 -15.11 -8.13 14.81
CA GLY A 94 -15.93 -8.10 16.02
C GLY A 94 -16.18 -6.68 16.51
N GLY A 95 -16.35 -5.71 15.60
CA GLY A 95 -16.53 -4.29 15.91
C GLY A 95 -15.27 -3.56 16.41
N LYS A 96 -14.10 -4.21 16.47
CA LYS A 96 -12.83 -3.60 16.89
C LYS A 96 -11.89 -3.42 15.70
N LYS A 97 -11.10 -2.34 15.69
CA LYS A 97 -10.07 -2.07 14.67
C LYS A 97 -8.76 -2.75 15.04
N TYR A 98 -8.09 -3.32 14.03
CA TYR A 98 -6.79 -3.95 14.14
C TYR A 98 -5.83 -3.36 13.12
N GLU A 99 -4.69 -2.85 13.59
CA GLU A 99 -3.62 -2.27 12.77
C GLU A 99 -2.52 -3.29 12.42
N THR A 100 -2.56 -4.47 13.03
CA THR A 100 -1.58 -5.54 12.87
C THR A 100 -2.27 -6.90 12.80
N CYS A 101 -1.52 -7.93 12.41
CA CYS A 101 -2.03 -9.29 12.43
C CYS A 101 -2.42 -9.70 13.84
N THR A 102 -3.62 -10.27 13.99
CA THR A 102 -4.18 -10.65 15.29
C THR A 102 -4.25 -12.16 15.42
N LYS A 103 -4.03 -12.68 16.63
CA LYS A 103 -4.32 -14.08 16.97
C LYS A 103 -5.73 -14.27 17.52
N ILE A 104 -6.46 -13.17 17.75
CA ILE A 104 -7.81 -13.21 18.31
C ILE A 104 -8.72 -13.96 17.34
N GLY A 105 -9.46 -14.95 17.85
CA GLY A 105 -10.32 -15.81 17.04
C GLY A 105 -9.58 -16.85 16.18
N SER A 106 -8.26 -16.99 16.34
CA SER A 106 -7.47 -18.04 15.69
C SER A 106 -6.79 -18.91 16.74
N MET A 107 -6.74 -20.22 16.52
CA MET A 107 -6.17 -21.16 17.49
C MET A 107 -4.63 -21.14 17.53
N TRP A 108 -3.97 -20.89 16.40
CA TRP A 108 -2.52 -21.14 16.27
C TRP A 108 -1.75 -20.01 15.59
N MET A 109 -2.30 -19.42 14.52
CA MET A 109 -1.58 -18.49 13.66
C MET A 109 -2.24 -17.11 13.63
N SER A 110 -1.42 -16.05 13.58
CA SER A 110 -1.94 -14.70 13.38
C SER A 110 -2.54 -14.54 11.98
N TRP A 111 -3.58 -13.72 11.87
CA TRP A 111 -4.25 -13.47 10.61
C TRP A 111 -4.56 -12.00 10.44
N CYS A 112 -4.84 -11.61 9.20
CA CYS A 112 -5.25 -10.27 8.83
C CYS A 112 -6.43 -10.32 7.86
N SER A 113 -7.22 -9.26 7.82
CA SER A 113 -8.24 -9.13 6.78
C SER A 113 -7.64 -8.69 5.44
N LEU A 114 -8.30 -9.10 4.36
CA LEU A 114 -8.04 -8.61 3.00
C LEU A 114 -8.98 -7.47 2.60
N SER A 115 -9.77 -6.97 3.55
CA SER A 115 -10.75 -5.91 3.37
C SER A 115 -10.72 -4.96 4.57
N PRO A 116 -11.21 -3.71 4.44
CA PRO A 116 -11.35 -2.81 5.58
C PRO A 116 -12.32 -3.34 6.66
N ASN A 117 -13.24 -4.23 6.31
CA ASN A 117 -14.28 -4.73 7.21
C ASN A 117 -14.46 -6.25 7.07
N TYR A 118 -13.75 -7.00 7.92
CA TYR A 118 -13.87 -8.45 7.97
C TYR A 118 -15.29 -8.90 8.34
N ASP A 119 -15.98 -8.18 9.24
CA ASP A 119 -17.31 -8.58 9.70
C ASP A 119 -18.33 -8.67 8.54
N LYS A 120 -18.14 -7.85 7.50
CA LYS A 120 -18.96 -7.85 6.28
C LYS A 120 -18.44 -8.81 5.22
N ASP A 121 -17.15 -8.71 4.88
CA ASP A 121 -16.60 -9.37 3.70
C ASP A 121 -16.05 -10.77 4.01
N ARG A 122 -15.71 -11.04 5.27
CA ARG A 122 -15.13 -12.30 5.77
C ARG A 122 -13.91 -12.77 4.98
N ALA A 123 -13.19 -11.82 4.38
CA ALA A 123 -11.99 -12.07 3.60
C ALA A 123 -10.74 -11.90 4.46
N TRP A 124 -9.89 -12.93 4.50
CA TRP A 124 -8.73 -12.97 5.37
C TRP A 124 -7.63 -13.88 4.81
N LYS A 125 -6.44 -13.75 5.39
CA LYS A 125 -5.35 -14.71 5.21
C LYS A 125 -4.51 -14.80 6.49
N TYR A 126 -3.75 -15.87 6.62
CA TYR A 126 -2.70 -15.93 7.62
C TYR A 126 -1.59 -14.93 7.29
N CYS A 127 -1.03 -14.38 8.37
CA CYS A 127 0.31 -13.83 8.40
C CYS A 127 1.23 -14.97 8.86
#